data_AF-A0AAD0WXN2-F1
#
_entry.id   AF-A0AAD0WXN2-F1
#
_cell.length_a   1.000
_cell.length_b   1.000
_cell.length_c   1.000
_cell.angle_alpha   90.00
_cell.angle_beta   90.00
_cell.angle_gamma   90.00
#
_symmetry.space_group_name_H-M   'P 1'
#
loop_
_entity.id
_entity.type
_entity.pdbx_description
1 polymer ?
#
loop_
_entity_poly.entity_id
_entity_poly.type
_entity_poly.pdbx_seq_one_letter_code
_entity_poly.pdbx_strand_id
1 'polypeptide(L)' 'MKRILAIVTLGVTLVSCGSSPSRGVASVEGSCALQKHPSKNHYRILIHEKPHSQYWYTKGDAMKIKDSFVKKGMCE' A
#
# COMPACT_ATOMS: atom_id res chain seq x y z
N MET A 1 8.61 21.40 -63.49
CA MET A 1 8.64 19.96 -63.16
C MET A 1 8.70 19.79 -61.65
N LYS A 2 7.88 18.86 -61.15
CA LYS A 2 7.80 18.20 -59.82
C LYS A 2 8.32 18.90 -58.55
N ARG A 3 7.34 19.14 -57.66
CA ARG A 3 7.42 19.35 -56.21
C ARG A 3 8.17 18.20 -55.52
N ILE A 4 9.02 18.50 -54.54
CA ILE A 4 9.24 17.59 -53.40
C ILE A 4 9.40 18.44 -52.13
N LEU A 5 8.38 18.35 -51.27
CA LEU A 5 8.44 18.73 -49.87
C LEU A 5 9.45 17.82 -49.15
N ALA A 6 10.34 18.39 -48.35
CA ALA A 6 11.10 17.64 -47.36
C ALA A 6 10.85 18.22 -45.98
N ILE A 7 9.70 17.86 -45.41
CA ILE A 7 9.40 18.03 -43.98
C ILE A 7 10.05 16.83 -43.29
N VAL A 8 11.16 17.06 -42.60
CA VAL A 8 11.79 16.05 -41.75
C VAL A 8 11.46 16.41 -40.31
N THR A 9 10.28 15.98 -39.87
CA THR A 9 9.91 15.89 -38.45
C THR A 9 10.40 14.56 -37.91
N LEU A 10 11.61 14.54 -37.33
CA LEU A 10 11.98 13.55 -36.32
C LEU A 10 11.92 14.32 -34.99
N GLY A 11 11.08 13.98 -34.01
CA GLY A 11 10.78 12.66 -33.53
C GLY A 11 10.95 12.77 -32.01
N VAL A 12 10.05 13.52 -31.37
CA VAL A 12 10.06 13.68 -29.91
C VAL A 12 9.59 12.36 -29.32
N THR A 13 10.55 11.51 -28.96
CA THR A 13 10.29 10.36 -28.11
C THR A 13 10.04 10.89 -26.70
N LEU A 14 8.78 11.26 -26.44
CA LEU A 14 8.28 11.32 -25.09
C LEU A 14 8.33 9.89 -24.55
N VAL A 15 9.43 9.55 -23.88
CA VAL A 15 9.46 8.47 -22.91
C VAL A 15 8.41 8.82 -21.86
N SER A 16 7.20 8.32 -22.09
CA SER A 16 6.16 8.20 -21.09
C SER A 16 6.74 7.37 -19.96
N CYS A 17 7.33 8.04 -18.98
CA CYS A 17 7.55 7.46 -17.67
C CYS A 17 6.16 7.19 -17.11
N GLY A 18 5.64 6.01 -17.41
CA GLY A 18 4.44 5.46 -16.81
C GLY A 18 4.76 5.18 -15.35
N SER A 19 4.82 6.24 -14.55
CA SER A 19 4.70 6.15 -13.10
C SER A 19 3.33 5.54 -12.87
N SER A 20 3.32 4.23 -12.62
CA SER A 20 2.12 3.54 -12.17
C SER A 20 1.57 4.39 -11.03
N PRO A 21 0.34 4.93 -11.12
CA PRO A 21 -0.26 5.54 -9.96
C PRO A 21 -0.43 4.40 -8.97
N SER A 22 0.51 4.29 -8.04
CA SER A 22 0.25 3.67 -6.75
C SER A 22 -1.00 4.39 -6.28
N ARG A 23 -2.15 3.73 -6.46
CA ARG A 23 -3.41 4.15 -5.87
C ARG A 23 -3.14 4.17 -4.37
N GLY A 24 -2.63 5.31 -3.89
CA GLY A 24 -2.64 5.67 -2.49
C GLY A 24 -4.11 5.78 -2.16
N VAL A 25 -4.70 4.66 -1.77
CA VAL A 25 -5.96 4.63 -1.05
C VAL A 25 -5.66 5.47 0.17
N ALA A 26 -6.06 6.76 0.14
CA ALA A 26 -5.73 7.80 1.12
C ALA A 26 -5.15 7.21 2.39
N SER A 27 -3.83 7.01 2.40
CA SER A 27 -3.19 6.19 3.42
C SER A 27 -3.49 6.85 4.75
N VAL A 28 -4.24 6.15 5.59
CA VAL A 28 -4.43 6.59 6.97
C VAL A 28 -3.04 6.48 7.56
N GLU A 29 -2.35 7.61 7.76
CA GLU A 29 -1.01 7.68 8.37
C GLU A 29 -1.03 6.90 9.68
N GLY A 30 -0.63 5.63 9.65
CA GLY A 30 -0.90 4.74 10.77
C GLY A 30 -0.26 3.39 10.67
N SER A 31 0.70 3.13 11.55
CA SER A 31 1.38 1.84 11.59
C SER A 31 0.46 0.74 12.13
N CYS A 32 0.50 -0.42 11.47
CA CYS A 32 -0.14 -1.64 11.94
C CYS A 32 0.84 -2.48 12.77
N ALA A 33 0.69 -2.46 14.10
CA ALA A 33 1.55 -3.20 15.02
C ALA A 33 0.84 -4.39 15.65
N LEU A 34 1.62 -5.39 16.08
CA LEU A 34 1.13 -6.51 16.87
C LEU A 34 1.65 -6.41 18.29
N GLN A 35 0.74 -6.35 19.25
CA GLN A 35 1.09 -6.48 20.66
C GLN A 35 0.92 -7.92 21.13
N LYS A 36 1.98 -8.48 21.72
CA LYS A 36 1.95 -9.81 22.34
C LYS A 36 1.31 -9.75 23.73
N HIS A 37 0.49 -10.75 24.05
CA HIS A 37 -0.05 -10.93 25.40
C HIS A 37 1.08 -11.24 26.38
N PRO A 38 1.09 -10.68 27.60
CA PRO A 38 2.22 -10.83 28.54
C PRO A 38 2.51 -12.28 28.92
N SER A 39 1.47 -13.10 29.11
CA SER A 39 1.59 -14.48 29.60
C SER A 39 1.11 -15.56 28.64
N LYS A 40 0.59 -15.19 27.46
CA LYS A 40 -0.01 -16.14 26.50
C LYS A 40 0.61 -15.93 25.13
N ASN A 41 0.61 -16.97 24.30
CA ASN A 41 1.03 -16.88 22.90
C ASN A 41 -0.06 -16.29 22.00
N HIS A 42 -0.75 -15.26 22.49
CA HIS A 42 -1.78 -14.53 21.75
C HIS A 42 -1.31 -13.10 21.45
N TYR A 43 -1.94 -12.50 20.44
CA TYR A 43 -1.56 -11.21 19.89
C TYR A 43 -2.81 -10.37 19.64
N ARG A 44 -2.70 -9.05 19.79
CA ARG A 44 -3.75 -8.10 19.41
C ARG A 44 -3.20 -7.08 18.42
N ILE A 45 -4.04 -6.61 17.53
CA ILE A 45 -3.68 -5.61 16.52
C ILE A 45 -3.78 -4.23 17.15
N LEU A 46 -2.73 -3.43 16.98
CA LEU A 46 -2.70 -2.01 17.28
C LEU A 46 -2.75 -1.21 15.97
N ILE A 47 -3.59 -0.18 15.94
CA ILE A 47 -3.61 0.84 14.89
C ILE A 47 -3.33 2.16 15.60
N HIS A 48 -2.33 2.92 15.15
CA HIS A 48 -1.87 4.14 15.83
C HIS A 48 -1.54 3.90 17.32
N GLU A 49 -0.83 2.81 17.60
CA GLU A 49 -0.45 2.36 18.96
C GLU A 49 -1.63 2.05 19.90
N LYS A 50 -2.88 2.11 19.41
CA LYS A 50 -4.09 1.81 20.19
C LYS A 50 -4.67 0.46 19.79
N PRO A 51 -5.20 -0.32 20.75
CA PRO A 51 -5.86 -1.57 20.43
C PRO A 51 -7.06 -1.32 19.51
N HIS A 52 -7.05 -1.92 18.32
CA HIS A 52 -8.21 -1.88 17.43
C HIS A 52 -9.38 -2.69 17.99
N SER A 53 -9.08 -3.74 18.75
CA SER A 53 -10.05 -4.64 19.37
C SER A 53 -9.59 -5.07 20.76
N GLN A 54 -10.55 -5.47 21.60
CA GLN A 54 -10.29 -6.08 22.91
C GLN A 54 -9.90 -7.56 22.82
N TYR A 55 -10.08 -8.18 21.65
CA TYR A 55 -9.80 -9.60 21.46
C TYR A 55 -8.31 -9.91 21.25
N TRP A 56 -7.94 -11.11 21.66
CA TRP A 56 -6.61 -11.68 21.48
C TRP A 56 -6.70 -12.87 20.54
N TYR A 57 -5.80 -12.91 19.57
CA TYR A 57 -5.79 -13.90 18.49
C TYR A 57 -4.54 -14.76 18.57
N THR A 58 -4.56 -15.92 17.91
CA THR A 58 -3.32 -16.65 17.64
C THR A 58 -2.39 -15.81 16.76
N LYS A 59 -1.09 -16.12 16.72
CA LYS A 59 -0.13 -15.39 15.87
C LYS A 59 -0.55 -15.40 14.40
N GLY A 60 -0.98 -16.56 13.90
CA GLY A 60 -1.37 -16.73 12.50
C GLY A 60 -2.60 -15.89 12.14
N ASP A 61 -3.61 -15.88 13.00
CA ASP A 61 -4.82 -15.09 12.77
C ASP A 61 -4.56 -13.59 12.88
N ALA A 62 -3.77 -13.17 13.88
CA ALA A 62 -3.38 -11.78 14.03
C ALA A 62 -2.63 -11.25 12.80
N MET A 63 -1.74 -12.05 12.21
CA MET A 63 -1.05 -11.71 10.97
C MET A 63 -2.01 -11.58 9.79
N LYS A 64 -2.94 -12.54 9.61
CA LYS A 64 -3.95 -12.48 8.54
C LYS A 64 -4.84 -11.24 8.66
N ILE A 65 -5.25 -10.89 9.89
CA ILE A 65 -6.05 -9.69 10.16
C ILE A 65 -5.25 -8.43 9.83
N LYS A 66 -3.99 -8.35 10.29
CA LYS A 66 -3.10 -7.23 9.97
C LYS A 66 -2.95 -7.04 8.46
N ASP A 67 -2.68 -8.10 7.72
CA ASP A 67 -2.55 -8.04 6.26
C ASP A 67 -3.87 -7.62 5.59
N SER A 68 -5.02 -8.03 6.13
CA SER A 68 -6.32 -7.57 5.65
C SER A 68 -6.52 -6.07 5.89
N PHE A 69 -6.07 -5.55 7.03
CA PHE A 69 -6.17 -4.12 7.36
C PHE A 69 -5.30 -3.27 6.45
N VAL A 70 -4.07 -3.71 6.17
CA VAL A 70 -3.18 -3.06 5.21
C VAL A 70 -3.80 -3.03 3.82
N LYS A 71 -4.34 -4.16 3.35
CA LYS A 71 -5.03 -4.24 2.04
C LYS A 71 -6.29 -3.36 1.95
N LYS A 72 -6.91 -3.05 3.08
CA LYS A 72 -8.09 -2.17 3.17
C LYS A 72 -7.72 -0.70 3.37
N GLY A 73 -6.42 -0.36 3.48
CA GLY A 73 -5.97 1.00 3.76
C GLY A 73 -6.31 1.47 5.18
N MET A 74 -6.55 0.55 6.12
CA MET A 74 -6.83 0.93 7.52
C MET A 74 -5.55 1.30 8.29
N CYS A 75 -4.39 0.85 7.79
CA CYS A 75 -3.06 1.06 8.34
C CYS A 75 -2.00 0.68 7.29
N GLU A 76 -0.73 1.00 7.55
CA GLU A 76 0.44 0.68 6.73
C GLU A 76 1.45 -0.21 7.47
#